data_AF-A0A7C1U2F1-F1
#
_entry.id   AF-A0A7C1U2F1-F1
#
_cell.length_a   1.000
_cell.length_b   1.000
_cell.length_c   1.000
_cell.angle_alpha   90.00
_cell.angle_beta   90.00
_cell.angle_gamma   90.00
#
_symmetry.space_group_name_H-M   'P 1'
#
loop_
_entity.id
_entity.type
_entity.pdbx_description
1 polymer ?
#
loop_
_entity_poly.entity_id
_entity_poly.type
_entity_poly.pdbx_seq_one_letter_code
_entity_poly.pdbx_strand_id
1 'polypeptide(L)'
;PQALIRESHFREDLYYRISEITVRIPPLRDRAGDVLLLARTFLERFSEQHGNKVRGFSKDALEAMEAYQWPGNVRELENRVKRAVIMAEDKLVRAEDLELGAGMMGNGETFDLREIRERAEKQAIQRALSHADGKISQAANLLGVSRPTLYDLLKKYGLKT
;
A
#
# COMPACT_ATOMS: atom_id res chain seq x y z
N PRO A 1 -4.98 14.58 24.14
CA PRO A 1 -4.94 16.00 24.54
C PRO A 1 -4.70 16.22 26.05
N GLN A 2 -5.49 15.58 26.92
CA GLN A 2 -5.38 15.78 28.38
C GLN A 2 -4.01 15.37 28.97
N ALA A 3 -3.38 14.32 28.45
CA ALA A 3 -2.02 13.93 28.83
C ALA A 3 -0.98 15.00 28.45
N LEU A 4 -1.07 15.54 27.22
CA LEU A 4 -0.17 16.58 26.72
C LEU A 4 -0.31 17.92 27.47
N ILE A 5 -1.51 18.23 27.97
CA ILE A 5 -1.75 19.40 28.83
C ILE A 5 -1.11 19.19 30.20
N ARG A 6 -1.28 18.00 30.80
CA ARG A 6 -0.63 17.63 32.06
C ARG A 6 0.90 17.63 31.99
N GLU A 7 1.44 17.28 30.83
CA GLU A 7 2.88 17.28 30.56
C GLU A 7 3.41 18.64 30.07
N SER A 8 2.60 19.72 30.11
CA SER A 8 2.95 21.06 29.63
C SER A 8 3.37 21.16 28.15
N HIS A 9 3.13 20.11 27.36
CA HIS A 9 3.36 20.09 25.91
C HIS A 9 2.21 20.76 25.14
N PHE A 10 1.07 21.02 25.78
CA PHE A 10 -0.07 21.70 25.19
C PHE A 10 -0.68 22.72 26.14
N ARG A 11 -0.89 23.94 25.66
CA ARG A 11 -1.48 25.03 26.45
C ARG A 11 -2.95 24.78 26.73
N GLU A 12 -3.31 24.81 28.01
CA GLU A 12 -4.67 24.56 28.48
C GLU A 12 -5.66 25.62 27.97
N ASP A 13 -5.29 26.90 28.05
CA ASP A 13 -6.14 28.01 27.60
C ASP A 13 -6.44 27.96 26.09
N LEU A 14 -5.46 27.49 25.31
CA LEU A 14 -5.61 27.27 23.87
C LEU A 14 -6.53 26.09 23.58
N TYR A 15 -6.42 24.99 24.35
CA TYR A 15 -7.30 23.83 24.19
C TYR A 15 -8.77 24.22 24.34
N TYR A 16 -9.11 24.98 25.38
CA TYR A 16 -10.50 25.39 25.63
C TYR A 16 -11.03 26.42 24.62
N ARG A 17 -10.16 27.28 24.05
CA ARG A 17 -10.59 28.21 22.98
C ARG A 17 -10.86 27.53 21.64
N ILE A 18 -10.14 26.46 21.32
CA ILE A 18 -10.30 25.76 20.03
C ILE A 18 -11.34 24.63 20.13
N SER A 19 -11.54 24.05 21.32
CA SER A 19 -12.40 22.88 21.52
C SER A 19 -13.85 23.21 21.89
N GLU A 20 -14.31 24.45 21.67
CA GLU A 20 -15.67 24.89 21.97
C GLU A 20 -16.74 24.01 21.30
N ILE A 21 -16.46 23.54 20.07
CA ILE A 21 -17.24 22.51 19.38
C ILE A 21 -16.28 21.43 18.89
N THR A 22 -16.41 20.22 19.43
CA THR A 22 -15.59 19.07 19.01
C THR A 22 -16.38 18.17 18.08
N VAL A 23 -15.90 18.01 16.84
CA VAL A 23 -16.43 17.01 15.90
C VAL A 23 -15.52 15.79 15.93
N ARG A 24 -16.06 14.64 16.35
CA ARG A 24 -15.33 13.38 16.34
C ARG A 24 -15.45 12.73 14.96
N ILE A 25 -14.33 12.61 14.26
CA ILE A 25 -14.27 11.87 12.99
C ILE A 25 -14.01 10.40 13.32
N PRO A 26 -14.96 9.47 13.02
CA PRO A 26 -14.73 8.06 13.25
C PRO A 26 -13.69 7.50 12.26
N PRO A 27 -12.88 6.51 12.68
CA PRO A 27 -11.97 5.83 11.78
C PRO A 27 -12.73 5.07 10.70
N LEU A 28 -12.05 4.77 9.59
CA LEU A 28 -12.66 4.10 8.43
C LEU A 28 -13.23 2.72 8.77
N ARG A 29 -12.62 2.00 9.71
CA ARG A 29 -13.09 0.69 10.18
C ARG A 29 -14.47 0.71 10.85
N ASP A 30 -14.85 1.86 11.42
CA ASP A 30 -16.15 2.02 12.10
C ASP A 30 -17.26 2.43 11.10
N ARG A 31 -16.91 2.57 9.81
CA ARG A 31 -17.78 3.00 8.72
C ARG A 31 -17.99 1.86 7.72
N ALA A 32 -18.80 0.88 8.11
CA ALA A 32 -19.12 -0.26 7.26
C ALA A 32 -19.67 0.20 5.89
N GLY A 33 -19.14 -0.35 4.80
CA GLY A 33 -19.52 -0.01 3.43
C GLY A 33 -18.78 1.17 2.82
N ASP A 34 -18.29 2.14 3.61
CA ASP A 34 -17.55 3.31 3.10
C ASP A 34 -16.24 2.92 2.43
N VAL A 35 -15.58 1.86 2.91
CA VAL A 35 -14.32 1.34 2.33
C VAL A 35 -14.49 1.05 0.84
N LEU A 36 -15.51 0.27 0.48
CA LEU A 36 -15.74 -0.12 -0.91
C LEU A 36 -16.21 1.06 -1.77
N LEU A 37 -17.03 1.95 -1.21
CA LEU A 37 -17.48 3.15 -1.89
C LEU A 37 -16.29 4.06 -2.25
N LEU A 38 -15.45 4.38 -1.27
CA LEU A 38 -14.26 5.21 -1.45
C LEU A 38 -13.26 4.55 -2.40
N ALA A 39 -13.04 3.23 -2.27
CA ALA A 39 -12.17 2.48 -3.14
C ALA A 39 -12.58 2.61 -4.62
N ARG A 40 -13.88 2.51 -4.92
CA ARG A 40 -14.41 2.69 -6.28
C ARG A 40 -14.21 4.11 -6.80
N THR A 41 -14.51 5.12 -5.97
CA THR A 41 -14.27 6.53 -6.35
C THR A 41 -12.80 6.80 -6.65
N PHE A 42 -11.88 6.25 -5.86
CA PHE A 42 -10.44 6.37 -6.12
C PHE A 42 -10.02 5.62 -7.38
N LEU A 43 -10.56 4.42 -7.60
CA LEU A 43 -10.29 3.63 -8.79
C LEU A 43 -10.67 4.39 -10.06
N GLU A 44 -11.90 4.92 -10.14
CA GLU A 44 -12.39 5.69 -11.28
C GLU A 44 -11.48 6.90 -11.55
N ARG A 45 -11.20 7.69 -10.51
CA ARG A 45 -10.35 8.88 -10.61
C ARG A 45 -8.94 8.54 -11.10
N PHE A 46 -8.32 7.49 -10.59
CA PHE A 46 -6.95 7.12 -10.98
C PHE A 46 -6.88 6.41 -12.34
N SER A 47 -7.89 5.62 -12.70
CA SER A 47 -8.01 5.01 -14.02
C SER A 47 -8.11 6.07 -15.12
N GLU A 48 -8.89 7.13 -14.90
CA GLU A 48 -8.99 8.26 -15.81
C GLU A 48 -7.67 9.04 -15.94
N GLN A 49 -7.01 9.33 -14.81
CA GLN A 49 -5.75 10.08 -14.81
C GLN A 49 -4.59 9.35 -15.49
N HIS A 50 -4.53 8.03 -15.36
CA HIS A 50 -3.42 7.23 -15.88
C HIS A 50 -3.73 6.55 -17.23
N GLY A 51 -4.95 6.68 -17.75
CA GLY A 51 -5.36 6.06 -19.02
C GLY A 51 -5.38 4.53 -18.97
N ASN A 52 -5.47 3.94 -17.77
CA ASN A 52 -5.41 2.50 -17.57
C ASN A 52 -6.76 1.82 -17.81
N LYS A 53 -6.73 0.55 -18.24
CA LYS A 53 -7.93 -0.26 -18.57
C LYS A 53 -8.58 -0.93 -17.35
N VAL A 54 -8.18 -0.56 -16.15
CA VAL A 54 -8.69 -1.15 -14.91
C VAL A 54 -10.13 -0.69 -14.69
N ARG A 55 -11.06 -1.66 -14.60
CA ARG A 55 -12.51 -1.41 -14.53
C ARG A 55 -13.16 -1.84 -13.22
N GLY A 56 -12.41 -2.44 -12.31
CA GLY A 56 -12.97 -2.86 -11.04
C GLY A 56 -11.99 -3.62 -10.15
N PHE A 57 -12.53 -4.14 -9.07
CA PHE A 57 -11.85 -5.01 -8.12
C PHE A 57 -12.31 -6.44 -8.31
N SER A 58 -11.42 -7.41 -8.10
CA SER A 58 -11.79 -8.82 -8.01
C SER A 58 -12.49 -9.12 -6.68
N LYS A 59 -13.13 -10.29 -6.57
CA LYS A 59 -13.89 -10.67 -5.37
C LYS A 59 -12.99 -10.77 -4.13
N ASP A 60 -11.80 -11.35 -4.27
CA ASP A 60 -10.80 -11.44 -3.21
C ASP A 60 -10.32 -10.07 -2.74
N ALA A 61 -10.18 -9.09 -3.64
CA ALA A 61 -9.83 -7.73 -3.28
C ALA A 61 -10.92 -7.06 -2.42
N LEU A 62 -12.19 -7.24 -2.79
CA LEU A 62 -13.33 -6.71 -2.04
C LEU A 62 -13.40 -7.31 -0.63
N GLU A 63 -13.31 -8.64 -0.54
CA GLU A 63 -13.33 -9.36 0.74
C GLU A 63 -12.14 -8.95 1.62
N ALA A 64 -10.94 -8.80 1.04
CA ALA A 64 -9.75 -8.36 1.77
C ALA A 64 -9.84 -6.91 2.24
N MET A 65 -10.41 -6.01 1.44
CA MET A 65 -10.62 -4.61 1.83
C MET A 65 -11.60 -4.47 2.99
N GLU A 66 -12.67 -5.26 3.02
CA GLU A 66 -13.64 -5.24 4.12
C GLU A 66 -13.07 -5.86 5.40
N ALA A 67 -12.22 -6.89 5.30
CA ALA A 67 -11.61 -7.53 6.46
C ALA A 67 -10.47 -6.70 7.08
N TYR A 68 -9.83 -5.82 6.32
CA TYR A 68 -8.66 -5.07 6.77
C TYR A 68 -9.02 -3.91 7.72
N GLN A 69 -8.15 -3.65 8.70
CA GLN A 69 -8.41 -2.70 9.78
C GLN A 69 -8.16 -1.22 9.42
N TRP A 70 -7.52 -0.96 8.29
CA TRP A 70 -7.20 0.39 7.80
C TRP A 70 -6.58 1.30 8.89
N PRO A 71 -5.42 0.94 9.49
CA PRO A 71 -4.76 1.78 10.49
C PRO A 71 -4.44 3.20 9.97
N GLY A 72 -4.15 3.35 8.68
CA GLY A 72 -3.95 4.65 8.03
C GLY A 72 -5.24 5.30 7.49
N ASN A 73 -6.42 4.75 7.82
CA ASN A 73 -7.74 5.21 7.39
C ASN A 73 -7.82 5.44 5.86
N VAL A 74 -8.53 6.50 5.45
CA VAL A 74 -8.77 6.84 4.04
C VAL A 74 -7.48 7.08 3.26
N ARG A 75 -6.42 7.61 3.91
CA ARG A 75 -5.13 7.84 3.24
C ARG A 75 -4.45 6.55 2.81
N GLU A 76 -4.45 5.54 3.66
CA GLU A 76 -3.90 4.23 3.32
C GLU A 76 -4.72 3.59 2.19
N LEU A 77 -6.05 3.67 2.25
CA LEU A 77 -6.93 3.18 1.18
C LEU A 77 -6.62 3.85 -0.16
N GLU A 78 -6.56 5.19 -0.18
CA GLU A 78 -6.26 5.98 -1.38
C GLU A 78 -4.91 5.61 -1.98
N ASN A 79 -3.86 5.49 -1.16
CA ASN A 79 -2.52 5.16 -1.62
C ASN A 79 -2.42 3.74 -2.19
N ARG A 80 -3.01 2.76 -1.50
CA ARG A 80 -3.04 1.36 -1.98
C ARG A 80 -3.80 1.24 -3.29
N VAL A 81 -4.97 1.86 -3.41
CA VAL A 81 -5.75 1.85 -4.66
C VAL A 81 -4.98 2.56 -5.78
N LYS A 82 -4.35 3.71 -5.51
CA LYS A 82 -3.52 4.41 -6.50
C LYS A 82 -2.39 3.52 -7.01
N ARG A 83 -1.67 2.86 -6.11
CA ARG A 83 -0.57 1.95 -6.47
C ARG A 83 -1.08 0.77 -7.30
N ALA A 84 -2.16 0.15 -6.85
CA ALA A 84 -2.78 -0.96 -7.56
C ALA A 84 -3.20 -0.56 -8.98
N VAL A 85 -3.81 0.61 -9.19
CA VAL A 85 -4.18 1.09 -10.53
C VAL A 85 -2.95 1.30 -11.42
N ILE A 86 -1.85 1.84 -10.88
CA ILE A 86 -0.61 2.05 -11.65
C ILE A 86 0.07 0.73 -12.01
N MET A 87 0.03 -0.26 -11.11
CA MET A 87 0.74 -1.53 -11.26
C MET A 87 -0.08 -2.64 -11.91
N ALA A 88 -1.40 -2.51 -11.97
CA ALA A 88 -2.28 -3.52 -12.54
C ALA A 88 -2.00 -3.70 -14.04
N GLU A 89 -1.57 -4.91 -14.39
CA GLU A 89 -1.43 -5.36 -15.78
C GLU A 89 -2.78 -5.84 -16.35
N ASP A 90 -3.73 -6.17 -15.46
CA ASP A 90 -5.03 -6.74 -15.76
C ASP A 90 -6.18 -5.73 -15.66
N LYS A 91 -7.37 -6.10 -16.17
CA LYS A 91 -8.57 -5.24 -16.09
C LYS A 91 -9.16 -5.12 -14.67
N LEU A 92 -8.73 -5.97 -13.73
CA LEU A 92 -9.25 -6.02 -12.36
C LEU A 92 -8.10 -5.96 -11.36
N VAL A 93 -8.26 -5.15 -10.31
CA VAL A 93 -7.35 -5.08 -9.16
C VAL A 93 -7.59 -6.26 -8.22
N ARG A 94 -6.54 -7.00 -7.88
CA ARG A 94 -6.55 -8.14 -6.96
C ARG A 94 -6.15 -7.76 -5.53
N ALA A 95 -6.41 -8.64 -4.58
CA ALA A 95 -5.99 -8.43 -3.19
C ALA A 95 -4.46 -8.28 -3.06
N GLU A 96 -3.71 -8.96 -3.92
CA GLU A 96 -2.25 -8.89 -3.99
C GLU A 96 -1.76 -7.51 -4.44
N ASP A 97 -2.43 -6.90 -5.41
CA ASP A 97 -2.11 -5.55 -5.92
C ASP A 97 -2.35 -4.46 -4.86
N LEU A 98 -3.31 -4.71 -3.96
CA LEU A 98 -3.59 -3.86 -2.81
C LEU A 98 -2.69 -4.19 -1.60
N GLU A 99 -1.85 -5.21 -1.70
CA GLU A 99 -1.01 -5.73 -0.61
C GLU A 99 -1.85 -6.15 0.62
N LEU A 100 -3.03 -6.73 0.38
CA LEU A 100 -3.99 -7.17 1.41
C LEU A 100 -4.12 -8.71 1.50
N GLY A 101 -3.23 -9.47 0.86
CA GLY A 101 -3.25 -10.93 0.86
C GLY A 101 -3.08 -11.56 2.25
N ALA A 102 -3.53 -12.82 2.40
CA ALA A 102 -3.64 -13.56 3.67
C ALA A 102 -2.35 -13.73 4.51
N GLY A 103 -1.19 -13.28 4.02
CA GLY A 103 0.08 -13.23 4.77
C GLY A 103 0.49 -11.82 5.24
N MET A 104 -0.30 -10.79 4.94
CA MET A 104 0.00 -9.36 5.20
C MET A 104 -0.91 -8.74 6.25
N MET A 105 -1.57 -9.56 7.08
CA MET A 105 -2.28 -9.11 8.29
C MET A 105 -1.25 -8.63 9.33
N GLY A 106 -0.67 -7.46 9.13
CA GLY A 106 0.26 -6.86 10.06
C GLY A 106 1.37 -6.07 9.40
N ASN A 107 1.06 -4.85 8.97
CA ASN A 107 1.79 -3.61 9.28
C ASN A 107 1.41 -2.55 8.27
N GLY A 108 0.95 -1.40 8.79
CA GLY A 108 0.52 -0.25 8.01
C GLY A 108 1.59 0.21 7.02
N GLU A 109 1.15 0.82 5.92
CA GLU A 109 2.07 1.44 4.98
C GLU A 109 2.97 2.45 5.69
N THR A 110 4.27 2.20 5.59
CA THR A 110 5.32 3.05 6.14
C THR A 110 5.65 4.15 5.13
N PHE A 111 5.82 5.37 5.62
CA PHE A 111 6.31 6.51 4.82
C PHE A 111 7.84 6.47 4.65
N ASP A 112 8.49 5.34 4.95
CA ASP A 112 9.95 5.19 4.89
C ASP A 112 10.40 4.86 3.46
N LEU A 113 11.09 5.84 2.85
CA LEU A 113 11.71 5.72 1.54
C LEU A 113 12.62 4.49 1.41
N ARG A 114 13.26 4.05 2.50
CA ARG A 114 14.12 2.87 2.50
C ARG A 114 13.29 1.59 2.31
N GLU A 115 12.20 1.44 3.03
CA GLU A 115 11.31 0.27 2.90
C GLU A 115 10.60 0.24 1.54
N ILE A 116 10.22 1.40 1.01
CA ILE A 116 9.67 1.53 -0.35
C ILE A 116 10.68 1.05 -1.38
N ARG A 117 11.96 1.46 -1.27
CA ARG A 117 13.02 1.03 -2.19
C ARG A 117 13.30 -0.46 -2.07
N GLU A 118 13.36 -1.00 -0.85
CA GLU A 118 13.57 -2.43 -0.60
C GLU A 118 12.41 -3.28 -1.17
N ARG A 119 11.14 -2.85 -1.04
CA ARG A 119 10.00 -3.52 -1.69
C ARG A 119 10.08 -3.48 -3.21
N ALA A 120 10.37 -2.30 -3.78
CA ALA A 120 10.45 -2.12 -5.22
C ALA A 120 11.57 -2.98 -5.83
N GLU A 121 12.74 -3.03 -5.20
CA GLU A 121 13.83 -3.91 -5.61
C GLU A 121 13.43 -5.38 -5.52
N LYS A 122 12.80 -5.82 -4.43
CA LYS A 122 12.38 -7.21 -4.24
C LYS A 122 11.36 -7.67 -5.29
N GLN A 123 10.37 -6.83 -5.61
CA GLN A 123 9.37 -7.11 -6.65
C GLN A 123 10.01 -7.16 -8.04
N ALA A 124 10.89 -6.21 -8.38
CA ALA A 124 11.58 -6.21 -9.67
C ALA A 124 12.38 -7.50 -9.87
N ILE A 125 13.11 -7.94 -8.84
CA ILE A 125 13.90 -9.18 -8.86
C ILE A 125 13.00 -10.40 -9.09
N GLN A 126 11.89 -10.52 -8.37
CA GLN A 126 10.95 -11.63 -8.53
C GLN A 126 10.37 -11.68 -9.94
N ARG A 127 9.94 -10.55 -10.50
CA ARG A 127 9.39 -10.47 -11.87
C ARG A 127 10.42 -10.89 -12.92
N ALA A 128 11.66 -10.41 -12.78
CA ALA A 128 12.74 -10.76 -13.70
C ALA A 128 13.11 -12.24 -13.62
N LEU A 129 13.08 -12.84 -12.43
CA LEU A 129 13.29 -14.28 -12.26
C LEU A 129 12.16 -15.11 -12.87
N SER A 130 10.90 -14.70 -12.68
CA SER A 130 9.75 -15.38 -13.29
C SER A 130 9.79 -15.33 -14.82
N HIS A 131 10.15 -14.18 -15.41
CA HIS A 131 10.30 -14.05 -16.86
C HIS A 131 11.49 -14.81 -17.44
N ALA A 132 12.50 -15.07 -16.62
CA ALA A 132 13.71 -15.78 -17.02
C ALA A 132 13.65 -17.29 -16.71
N ASP A 133 12.51 -17.83 -16.27
CA ASP A 133 12.39 -19.21 -15.76
C ASP A 133 13.48 -19.56 -14.73
N GLY A 134 13.80 -18.62 -13.83
CA GLY A 134 14.84 -18.78 -12.82
C GLY A 134 16.29 -18.63 -13.33
N LYS A 135 16.50 -18.35 -14.62
CA LYS A 135 17.85 -18.14 -15.20
C LYS A 135 18.42 -16.79 -14.77
N ILE A 136 19.30 -16.81 -13.76
CA ILE A 136 19.98 -15.63 -13.19
C ILE A 136 20.59 -14.71 -14.28
N SER A 137 21.25 -15.29 -15.29
CA SER A 137 21.88 -14.55 -16.37
C SER A 137 20.90 -13.71 -17.19
N GLN A 138 19.71 -14.25 -17.44
CA GLN A 138 18.67 -13.57 -18.22
C GLN A 138 17.93 -12.56 -17.34
N ALA A 139 17.63 -12.92 -16.08
CA ALA A 139 17.04 -12.01 -15.11
C ALA A 139 17.92 -10.77 -14.85
N ALA A 140 19.24 -10.94 -14.74
CA ALA A 140 20.18 -9.84 -14.57
C ALA A 140 20.17 -8.88 -15.78
N ASN A 141 20.15 -9.43 -16.99
CA ASN A 141 20.03 -8.64 -18.21
C ASN A 141 18.70 -7.88 -18.28
N LEU A 142 17.59 -8.51 -17.89
CA LEU A 142 16.28 -7.86 -17.84
C LEU A 142 16.23 -6.71 -16.84
N LEU A 143 16.94 -6.86 -15.71
CA LEU A 143 17.06 -5.83 -14.68
C LEU A 143 18.11 -4.75 -15.01
N GLY A 144 18.88 -4.92 -16.09
CA GLY A 144 19.98 -4.01 -16.44
C GLY A 144 21.14 -4.00 -15.44
N VAL A 145 21.33 -5.09 -14.68
CA VAL A 145 22.37 -5.22 -13.66
C VAL A 145 23.34 -6.36 -13.99
N SER A 146 24.53 -6.33 -13.38
CA SER A 146 25.49 -7.42 -13.51
C SER A 146 25.01 -8.67 -12.75
N ARG A 147 25.44 -9.87 -13.17
CA ARG A 147 25.13 -11.12 -12.45
C ARG A 147 25.59 -11.08 -10.98
N PRO A 148 26.81 -10.61 -10.64
CA PRO A 148 27.22 -10.44 -9.24
C PRO A 148 26.28 -9.54 -8.45
N THR A 149 25.85 -8.40 -9.02
CA THR A 149 24.89 -7.50 -8.38
C THR A 149 23.56 -8.19 -8.10
N LEU A 150 23.06 -9.01 -9.04
CA LEU A 150 21.84 -9.78 -8.80
C LEU A 150 22.04 -10.83 -7.70
N TYR A 151 23.18 -11.52 -7.64
CA TYR A 151 23.49 -12.45 -6.54
C TYR A 151 23.54 -11.75 -5.18
N ASP A 152 24.16 -10.58 -5.11
CA ASP A 152 24.22 -9.78 -3.89
C ASP A 152 22.84 -9.32 -3.45
N LEU A 153 21.97 -8.90 -4.39
CA LEU A 153 20.60 -8.52 -4.12
C LEU A 153 19.75 -9.73 -3.66
N LEU A 154 19.90 -10.89 -4.27
CA LEU A 154 19.22 -12.12 -3.86
C LEU A 154 19.63 -12.55 -2.45
N LYS A 155 20.93 -12.48 -2.14
CA LYS A 155 21.47 -12.75 -0.80
C LYS A 155 20.98 -11.73 0.23
N LYS A 156 20.98 -10.44 -0.13
CA LYS A 156 20.50 -9.33 0.70
C LYS A 156 19.03 -9.50 1.09
N TYR A 157 18.19 -9.96 0.15
CA TYR A 157 16.75 -10.11 0.37
C TYR A 157 16.29 -11.53 0.75
N GLY A 158 17.22 -12.46 0.94
CA GLY A 158 16.93 -13.85 1.31
C GLY A 158 16.15 -14.62 0.24
N LEU A 159 16.20 -14.16 -1.01
CA LEU A 159 15.54 -14.80 -2.14
C LEU A 159 16.47 -15.92 -2.65
N LYS A 160 16.19 -17.17 -2.25
CA LYS A 160 16.89 -18.34 -2.78
C LYS A 160 16.25 -18.80 -4.09
N THR A 161 17.10 -19.14 -5.05
CA THR A 161 16.78 -19.88 -6.27
C THR A 161 16.30 -21.28 -5.96
#